data_AF-A0A804LHG2-F1
#
_entry.id   AF-A0A804LHG2-F1
#
_cell.length_a   1.000
_cell.length_b   1.000
_cell.length_c   1.000
_cell.angle_alpha   90.00
_cell.angle_beta   90.00
_cell.angle_gamma   90.00
#
_symmetry.space_group_name_H-M   'P 1'
#
loop_
_entity.id
_entity.type
_entity.pdbx_description
1 polymer ?
#
loop_
_entity_poly.entity_id
_entity_poly.type
_entity_poly.pdbx_seq_one_letter_code
_entity_poly.pdbx_strand_id
1 'polypeptide(L)'
;MASVLAVSRWSSLLLPLLLLLLLLLVATASQALNVGDLLGTAAPSVRTVPERGSEPSLSFYDYLNTRCNENLLSCLDGVSPAGPTFPGNECDVGQTASVIRGVIESAVLAGKILHKRDDGQ
;
A
#
# COMPACT_ATOMS: atom_id res chain seq x y z
N MET A 1 -18.24 26.95 42.47
CA MET A 1 -17.55 27.31 41.21
C MET A 1 -16.18 26.64 41.03
N ALA A 2 -15.53 26.10 42.07
CA ALA A 2 -14.24 25.41 41.94
C ALA A 2 -14.28 24.06 41.18
N SER A 3 -15.40 23.32 41.24
CA SER A 3 -15.52 21.98 40.63
C SER A 3 -15.62 21.98 39.10
N VAL A 4 -16.12 23.07 38.50
CA VAL A 4 -16.26 23.17 37.03
C VAL A 4 -14.90 23.38 36.36
N LEU A 5 -13.97 24.08 37.03
CA LEU A 5 -12.61 24.31 36.55
C LEU A 5 -11.71 23.07 36.66
N ALA A 6 -12.04 22.12 37.54
CA ALA A 6 -11.30 20.86 37.68
C ALA A 6 -11.68 19.85 36.58
N VAL A 7 -12.97 19.78 36.21
CA VAL A 7 -13.47 18.91 35.13
C VAL A 7 -12.94 19.35 33.77
N SER A 8 -12.93 20.66 33.48
CA SER A 8 -12.39 21.19 32.22
C SER A 8 -10.89 20.95 32.11
N ARG A 9 -10.13 21.11 33.20
CA ARG A 9 -8.68 20.91 33.23
C ARG A 9 -8.28 19.44 33.08
N TRP A 10 -9.07 18.51 33.60
CA TRP A 10 -8.89 17.08 33.31
C TRP A 10 -9.23 16.75 31.86
N SER A 11 -10.30 17.32 31.30
CA SER A 11 -10.65 17.15 29.88
C SER A 11 -9.56 17.67 28.93
N SER A 12 -8.95 18.83 29.23
CA SER A 12 -7.86 19.40 28.44
C SER A 12 -6.54 18.60 28.49
N LEU A 13 -6.34 17.74 29.49
CA LEU A 13 -5.17 16.86 29.60
C LEU A 13 -5.48 15.44 29.10
N LEU A 14 -6.72 14.96 29.29
CA LEU A 14 -7.20 13.67 28.81
C LEU A 14 -7.27 13.62 27.27
N LEU A 15 -7.74 14.69 26.62
CA LEU A 15 -7.85 14.72 25.16
C LEU A 15 -6.49 14.60 24.44
N PRO A 16 -5.44 15.38 24.78
CA PRO A 16 -4.13 15.21 24.15
C PRO A 16 -3.46 13.91 24.55
N LEU A 17 -3.67 13.41 25.78
CA LEU A 17 -3.16 12.10 26.20
C LEU A 17 -3.83 10.96 25.42
N LEU A 18 -5.14 11.03 25.21
CA LEU A 18 -5.90 10.07 24.40
C LEU A 18 -5.49 10.13 22.93
N LEU A 19 -5.27 11.33 22.39
CA LEU A 19 -4.77 11.52 21.03
C LEU A 19 -3.35 10.97 20.86
N LEU A 20 -2.47 11.21 21.84
CA LEU A 20 -1.11 10.65 21.86
C LEU A 20 -1.15 9.12 21.94
N LEU A 21 -2.04 8.56 22.76
CA LEU A 21 -2.23 7.11 22.87
C LEU A 21 -2.74 6.51 21.54
N LEU A 22 -3.67 7.17 20.86
CA LEU A 22 -4.15 6.79 19.53
C LEU A 22 -3.04 6.83 18.48
N LEU A 23 -2.21 7.88 18.47
CA LEU A 23 -1.06 8.00 17.57
C LEU A 23 -0.02 6.91 17.84
N LEU A 24 0.25 6.60 19.11
CA LEU A 24 1.11 5.49 19.52
C LEU A 24 0.54 4.14 19.06
N LEU A 25 -0.75 3.89 19.24
CA LEU A 25 -1.43 2.68 18.76
C LEU A 25 -1.29 2.51 17.25
N VAL A 26 -1.55 3.56 16.47
CA VAL A 26 -1.39 3.54 15.02
C VAL A 26 0.08 3.30 14.61
N ALA A 27 1.03 3.96 15.27
CA ALA A 27 2.46 3.78 15.01
C ALA A 27 2.96 2.36 15.37
N THR A 28 2.47 1.78 16.46
CA THR A 28 2.83 0.41 16.87
C THR A 28 2.16 -0.66 16.02
N ALA A 29 0.93 -0.44 15.56
CA ALA A 29 0.26 -1.33 14.61
C ALA A 29 0.91 -1.30 13.21
N SER A 30 1.64 -0.22 12.91
CA SER A 30 2.43 -0.08 11.67
C SER A 30 3.75 -0.87 11.72
N GLN A 31 4.17 -1.37 12.89
CA GLN A 31 5.31 -2.29 12.97
C GLN A 31 4.85 -3.68 12.53
N ALA A 32 4.99 -3.87 11.22
CA ALA A 32 4.73 -5.05 10.42
C ALA A 32 4.85 -6.38 11.18
N LEU A 33 3.70 -6.99 11.48
CA LEU A 33 3.64 -8.44 11.54
C LEU A 33 3.58 -8.93 10.09
N ASN A 34 4.74 -9.33 9.54
CA ASN A 34 4.76 -9.93 8.22
C ASN A 34 4.06 -11.29 8.32
N VAL A 35 2.89 -11.43 7.69
CA VAL A 35 2.16 -12.71 7.66
C VAL A 35 3.04 -13.83 7.09
N GLY A 36 4.02 -13.49 6.24
CA GLY A 36 5.04 -14.41 5.74
C GLY A 36 5.93 -15.04 6.81
N ASP A 37 6.22 -14.36 7.92
CA ASP A 37 7.01 -14.94 9.02
C ASP A 37 6.21 -15.95 9.86
N LEU A 38 4.88 -15.76 9.95
CA LEU A 38 3.99 -16.73 10.61
C LEU A 38 3.81 -18.01 9.79
N LEU A 39 4.08 -17.95 8.49
CA LEU A 39 4.02 -19.09 7.56
C LEU A 39 5.37 -19.84 7.46
N GLY A 40 6.31 -19.57 8.36
CA GLY A 40 7.61 -20.22 8.43
C GLY A 40 7.54 -21.69 8.86
N THR A 41 7.34 -22.60 7.90
CA THR A 41 8.07 -23.89 7.72
C THR A 41 7.50 -24.73 6.57
N ALA A 42 7.40 -24.13 5.39
CA ALA A 42 7.63 -24.85 4.15
C ALA A 42 8.10 -23.81 3.15
N ALA A 43 9.37 -23.86 2.75
CA ALA A 43 9.77 -23.19 1.53
C ALA A 43 8.77 -23.63 0.44
N PRO A 44 7.94 -22.74 -0.13
CA PRO A 44 7.26 -23.11 -1.34
C PRO A 44 8.39 -23.19 -2.37
N SER A 45 8.62 -24.40 -2.84
CA SER A 45 9.24 -24.65 -4.14
C SER A 45 8.78 -23.51 -5.05
N VAL A 46 9.73 -22.69 -5.51
CA VAL A 46 9.48 -21.76 -6.62
C VAL A 46 8.87 -22.62 -7.69
N ARG A 47 7.55 -22.57 -7.83
CA ARG A 47 6.87 -23.19 -8.95
C ARG A 47 7.24 -22.28 -10.10
N THR A 48 8.35 -22.64 -10.76
CA THR A 48 8.71 -22.14 -12.08
C THR A 48 7.50 -22.44 -12.96
N VAL A 49 6.60 -21.46 -13.08
CA VAL A 49 5.66 -21.45 -14.20
C VAL A 49 6.56 -21.30 -15.41
N PRO A 50 6.58 -22.24 -16.37
CA PRO A 50 7.33 -22.03 -17.60
C PRO A 50 6.54 -21.03 -18.43
N GLU A 51 6.64 -19.75 -18.10
CA GLU A 51 6.17 -18.67 -18.94
C GLU A 51 7.11 -18.62 -20.15
N ARG A 52 6.62 -19.08 -21.30
CA ARG A 52 7.25 -18.82 -22.60
C ARG A 52 7.19 -17.31 -22.84
N GLY A 53 8.23 -16.62 -22.42
CA GLY A 53 8.46 -15.21 -22.69
C GLY A 53 9.70 -14.82 -21.92
N SER A 54 10.65 -14.17 -22.57
CA SER A 54 11.83 -13.60 -21.92
C SER A 54 11.38 -12.65 -20.80
N GLU A 55 11.35 -13.14 -19.57
CA GLU A 55 11.05 -12.36 -18.38
C GLU A 55 12.17 -11.31 -18.21
N PRO A 56 11.90 -10.00 -18.32
CA PRO A 56 12.78 -9.07 -17.63
C PRO A 56 12.65 -9.42 -16.15
N SER A 57 13.78 -9.62 -15.46
CA SER A 57 13.82 -9.90 -14.03
C SER A 57 13.05 -8.81 -13.29
N LEU A 58 11.75 -9.05 -13.05
CA LEU A 58 10.87 -8.15 -12.35
C LEU A 58 11.14 -8.43 -10.89
N SER A 59 12.02 -7.63 -10.31
CA SER A 59 12.41 -7.70 -8.90
C SER A 59 11.16 -7.68 -8.04
N PHE A 60 10.71 -8.85 -7.58
CA PHE A 60 9.47 -9.03 -6.81
C PHE A 60 9.51 -8.35 -5.42
N TYR A 61 10.62 -7.70 -5.07
CA TYR A 61 10.88 -7.19 -3.72
C TYR A 61 10.62 -5.69 -3.54
N ASP A 62 10.45 -4.91 -4.60
CA ASP A 62 10.17 -3.48 -4.48
C ASP A 62 8.86 -3.11 -5.20
N TYR A 63 7.76 -3.26 -4.48
CA TYR A 63 6.43 -2.85 -4.93
C TYR A 63 6.29 -1.31 -5.03
N LEU A 64 7.25 -0.55 -4.48
CA LEU A 64 7.31 0.91 -4.59
C LEU A 64 8.29 1.38 -5.67
N ASN A 65 8.87 0.45 -6.44
CA ASN A 65 9.77 0.80 -7.54
C ASN A 65 9.05 1.73 -8.52
N THR A 66 9.51 2.99 -8.57
CA THR A 66 8.84 4.06 -9.30
C THR A 66 8.76 3.76 -10.79
N ARG A 67 9.80 3.16 -11.37
CA ARG A 67 9.83 2.75 -12.79
C ARG A 67 8.75 1.71 -13.12
N CYS A 68 8.57 0.69 -12.26
CA CYS A 68 7.53 -0.31 -12.47
C CYS A 68 6.13 0.29 -12.37
N ASN A 69 5.89 1.11 -11.34
CA ASN A 69 4.59 1.71 -11.10
C ASN A 69 4.22 2.75 -12.17
N GLU A 70 5.16 3.58 -12.62
CA GLU A 70 4.93 4.54 -13.71
C GLU A 70 4.65 3.84 -15.05
N ASN A 71 5.37 2.75 -15.36
CA ASN A 71 5.08 1.93 -16.54
C ASN A 71 3.69 1.29 -16.47
N LEU A 72 3.26 0.85 -15.29
CA LEU A 72 1.93 0.29 -15.08
C LEU A 72 0.83 1.35 -15.26
N LEU A 73 1.04 2.58 -14.79
CA LEU A 73 0.12 3.69 -15.04
C LEU A 73 -0.05 3.94 -16.54
N SER A 74 1.06 3.98 -17.28
CA SER A 74 1.02 4.13 -18.74
C SER A 74 0.31 2.97 -19.44
N CYS A 75 0.44 1.75 -18.90
CA CYS A 75 -0.30 0.58 -19.41
C CYS A 75 -1.81 0.75 -19.18
N LEU A 76 -2.22 1.20 -17.99
CA LEU A 76 -3.62 1.46 -17.64
C LEU A 76 -4.24 2.59 -18.49
N ASP A 77 -3.45 3.56 -18.95
CA ASP A 77 -3.91 4.59 -19.90
C ASP A 77 -4.29 4.01 -21.27
N GLY A 78 -3.65 2.89 -21.65
CA GLY A 78 -3.93 2.19 -22.90
C GLY A 78 -5.10 1.21 -22.84
N VAL A 79 -5.65 0.95 -21.65
CA VAL A 79 -6.77 0.02 -21.49
C VAL A 79 -8.05 0.66 -22.03
N SER A 80 -8.65 0.04 -23.04
CA SER A 80 -9.97 0.44 -23.54
C SER A 80 -11.07 -0.11 -22.62
N PRO A 81 -11.87 0.73 -21.95
CA PRO A 81 -12.96 0.26 -21.09
C PRO A 81 -14.06 -0.48 -21.85
N ALA A 82 -14.22 -0.18 -23.14
CA ALA A 82 -15.16 -0.83 -24.05
C ALA A 82 -14.54 -2.03 -24.79
N GLY A 83 -13.28 -2.36 -24.52
CA GLY A 83 -12.59 -3.50 -25.12
C GLY A 83 -13.17 -4.84 -24.65
N PRO A 84 -12.96 -5.93 -25.41
CA PRO A 84 -13.34 -7.25 -24.95
C PRO A 84 -12.55 -7.63 -23.69
N THR A 85 -13.23 -8.30 -22.77
CA THR A 85 -12.65 -8.90 -21.56
C THR A 85 -12.88 -10.41 -21.58
N PHE A 86 -12.29 -11.12 -20.63
CA PHE A 86 -12.43 -12.57 -20.52
C PHE A 86 -13.89 -12.98 -20.18
N PRO A 87 -14.35 -14.16 -20.62
CA PRO A 87 -15.71 -14.62 -20.35
C PRO A 87 -15.93 -14.84 -18.85
N GLY A 88 -17.10 -14.43 -18.36
CA GLY A 88 -17.45 -14.52 -16.94
C GLY A 88 -16.85 -13.40 -16.08
N ASN A 89 -16.27 -12.35 -16.68
CA ASN A 89 -15.90 -11.16 -15.94
C ASN A 89 -17.15 -10.44 -15.39
N GLU A 90 -17.26 -10.37 -14.07
CA GLU A 90 -18.34 -9.67 -13.38
C GLU A 90 -17.97 -8.21 -13.04
N CYS A 91 -16.71 -7.83 -13.24
CA CYS A 91 -16.21 -6.49 -12.92
C CYS A 91 -16.28 -5.55 -14.12
N ASP A 92 -16.67 -4.30 -13.88
CA ASP A 92 -16.53 -3.25 -14.89
C ASP A 92 -15.04 -2.94 -15.13
N VAL A 93 -14.60 -3.03 -16.38
CA VAL A 93 -13.18 -2.90 -16.75
C VAL A 93 -12.67 -1.49 -16.44
N GLY A 94 -13.46 -0.46 -16.75
CA GLY A 94 -13.10 0.94 -16.53
C GLY A 94 -12.98 1.27 -15.04
N GLN A 95 -13.97 0.86 -14.25
CA GLN A 95 -14.00 1.04 -12.80
C GLN A 95 -12.83 0.30 -12.14
N THR A 96 -12.59 -0.96 -12.53
CA THR A 96 -11.49 -1.75 -11.99
C THR A 96 -10.14 -1.12 -12.32
N ALA A 97 -9.93 -0.71 -13.58
CA ALA A 97 -8.71 -0.03 -14.00
C ALA A 97 -8.51 1.29 -13.23
N SER A 98 -9.58 2.05 -12.96
CA SER A 98 -9.52 3.28 -12.16
C SER A 98 -9.14 3.02 -10.70
N VAL A 99 -9.66 1.95 -10.09
CA VAL A 99 -9.29 1.57 -8.71
C VAL A 99 -7.82 1.19 -8.64
N ILE A 100 -7.35 0.37 -9.57
CA ILE A 100 -5.94 -0.03 -9.65
C ILE A 100 -5.07 1.21 -9.84
N ARG A 101 -5.43 2.12 -10.76
CA ARG A 101 -4.71 3.38 -10.98
C ARG A 101 -4.50 4.16 -9.69
N GLY A 102 -5.55 4.34 -8.88
CA GLY A 102 -5.45 5.08 -7.61
C GLY A 102 -4.44 4.46 -6.63
N VAL A 103 -4.39 3.13 -6.54
CA VAL A 103 -3.38 2.43 -5.72
C VAL A 103 -1.98 2.66 -6.28
N ILE A 104 -1.79 2.53 -7.59
CA ILE A 104 -0.47 2.68 -8.21
C ILE A 104 0.04 4.12 -8.15
N GLU A 105 -0.81 5.14 -8.32
CA GLU A 105 -0.45 6.56 -8.10
C GLU A 105 0.07 6.79 -6.68
N SER A 106 -0.58 6.18 -5.68
CA SER A 106 -0.11 6.25 -4.29
C SER A 106 1.24 5.55 -4.09
N ALA A 107 1.47 4.42 -4.77
CA ALA A 107 2.73 3.69 -4.73
C ALA A 107 3.88 4.47 -5.40
N VAL A 108 3.63 5.17 -6.52
CA VAL A 108 4.60 6.09 -7.13
C VAL A 108 4.98 7.21 -6.15
N LEU A 109 3.98 7.82 -5.51
CA LEU A 109 4.22 8.88 -4.54
C LEU A 109 5.04 8.38 -3.34
N ALA A 110 4.66 7.24 -2.76
CA ALA A 110 5.37 6.62 -1.66
C ALA A 110 6.83 6.27 -2.05
N GLY A 111 7.03 5.66 -3.21
CA GLY A 111 8.35 5.34 -3.75
C GLY A 111 9.23 6.57 -3.93
N LYS A 112 8.69 7.68 -4.45
CA LYS A 112 9.43 8.95 -4.59
C LYS A 112 9.82 9.56 -3.25
N ILE A 113 8.96 9.44 -2.24
CA ILE A 113 9.24 9.94 -0.88
C ILE A 113 10.32 9.09 -0.21
N LEU A 114 10.18 7.76 -0.25
CA LEU A 114 11.09 6.85 0.47
C LEU A 114 12.48 6.79 -0.17
N HIS A 115 12.59 6.70 -1.50
CA HIS A 115 13.90 6.72 -2.16
C HIS A 115 14.63 8.04 -1.92
N LYS A 116 13.92 9.18 -1.93
CA LYS A 116 14.52 10.49 -1.61
C LYS A 116 15.06 10.57 -0.17
N ARG A 117 14.50 9.81 0.77
CA ARG A 117 14.95 9.76 2.17
C ARG A 117 16.17 8.85 2.35
N ASP A 118 16.36 7.88 1.45
CA ASP A 118 17.50 6.97 1.42
C ASP A 118 18.73 7.64 0.77
N ASP A 119 18.54 8.35 -0.34
CA ASP A 119 19.61 9.11 -1.04
C ASP A 119 20.14 10.33 -0.26
N GLY A 120 19.36 10.79 0.73
CA GLY A 120 19.66 11.99 1.54
C GLY A 120 20.32 11.70 2.89
N GLN A 121 20.81 10.47 3.09
CA GLN A 121 21.48 10.02 4.32
C GLN A 121 23.00 9.92 4.11
#